data_AF-A0AAX4PAR7-F1
#
_entry.id   AF-A0AAX4PAR7-F1
#
_cell.length_a   1.000
_cell.length_b   1.000
_cell.length_c   1.000
_cell.angle_alpha   90.00
_cell.angle_beta   90.00
_cell.angle_gamma   90.00
#
_symmetry.space_group_name_H-M   'P 1'
#
loop_
_entity.id
_entity.type
_entity.pdbx_description
1 polymer ?
#
loop_
_entity_poly.entity_id
_entity_poly.type
_entity_poly.pdbx_seq_one_letter_code
_entity_poly.pdbx_strand_id
1 'polypeptide(L)'
;MASGWPRVVFSRGGEVLRRLGDRRAGGRVVMCVGLSERGLDSVGEVTAVVGSGSGVVSEKGQPVCEIRWQGVVDSSADEMYHSLFRYESNGVRQMRLPFACRLLELNPSLVSEPDGPGILDADREGGGWVCRVEAEEADVARAVEGGELLRREEYEAAVQAEDTAGLADDAARLQY
;
A
#
# COMPACT_ATOMS: atom_id res chain seq x y z
N MET A 1 -1.51 12.04 -27.30
CA MET A 1 -1.24 10.62 -27.06
C MET A 1 -1.74 10.31 -25.67
N ALA A 2 -2.74 9.45 -25.53
CA ALA A 2 -3.19 8.99 -24.22
C ALA A 2 -2.04 8.15 -23.62
N SER A 3 -1.68 8.40 -22.36
CA SER A 3 -0.69 7.62 -21.61
C SER A 3 -0.95 6.11 -21.77
N GLY A 4 0.10 5.32 -21.98
CA GLY A 4 -0.02 3.90 -22.32
C GLY A 4 -0.46 2.95 -21.19
N TRP A 5 -0.66 3.43 -19.95
CA TRP A 5 -0.96 2.58 -18.79
C TRP A 5 -2.34 2.85 -18.16
N PRO A 6 -2.94 1.87 -17.44
CA PRO A 6 -4.29 1.98 -16.88
C PRO A 6 -4.45 3.11 -15.85
N ARG A 7 -5.68 3.56 -15.59
CA ARG A 7 -5.95 4.62 -14.59
C ARG A 7 -5.56 4.22 -13.16
N VAL A 8 -5.59 2.92 -12.85
CA VAL A 8 -5.27 2.35 -11.55
C VAL A 8 -4.32 1.18 -11.75
N VAL A 9 -3.24 1.14 -10.98
CA VAL A 9 -2.26 0.04 -10.94
C VAL A 9 -1.88 -0.26 -9.49
N PHE A 10 -1.34 -1.46 -9.25
CA PHE A 10 -1.07 -2.00 -7.93
C PHE A 10 0.39 -2.41 -7.83
N SER A 11 1.03 -2.21 -6.67
CA SER A 11 2.30 -2.88 -6.39
C SER A 11 2.03 -4.30 -5.89
N ARG A 12 3.04 -5.18 -5.93
CA ARG A 12 2.99 -6.46 -5.20
C ARG A 12 2.88 -6.29 -3.69
N GLY A 13 3.33 -5.16 -3.15
CA GLY A 13 3.19 -4.83 -1.74
C GLY A 13 1.74 -4.59 -1.33
N GLY A 14 0.81 -4.36 -2.27
CA GLY A 14 -0.56 -3.95 -1.97
C GLY A 14 -0.71 -2.42 -1.86
N GLU A 15 0.22 -1.66 -2.41
CA GLU A 15 0.00 -0.23 -2.65
C GLU A 15 -0.83 -0.04 -3.93
N VAL A 16 -1.80 0.87 -3.89
CA VAL A 16 -2.64 1.24 -5.03
C VAL A 16 -2.23 2.61 -5.53
N LEU A 17 -1.97 2.73 -6.83
CA LEU A 17 -1.67 3.98 -7.49
C LEU A 17 -2.80 4.34 -8.45
N ARG A 18 -3.48 5.46 -8.18
CA ARG A 18 -4.55 5.99 -9.02
C ARG A 18 -4.13 7.30 -9.66
N ARG A 19 -4.15 7.36 -10.99
CA ARG A 19 -3.83 8.57 -11.75
C ARG A 19 -4.91 9.64 -11.57
N LEU A 20 -4.47 10.85 -11.21
CA LEU A 20 -5.31 12.05 -11.11
C LEU A 20 -5.26 12.87 -12.39
N GLY A 21 -4.11 12.92 -13.05
CA GLY A 21 -3.92 13.67 -14.30
C GLY A 21 -2.45 13.99 -14.56
N ASP A 22 -2.23 14.79 -15.59
CA ASP A 22 -0.89 15.15 -16.08
C ASP A 22 -0.52 16.58 -15.70
N ARG A 23 0.75 16.76 -15.33
CA ARG A 23 1.34 18.10 -15.29
C ARG A 23 1.90 18.39 -16.68
N ARG A 24 1.15 19.21 -17.45
CA ARG A 24 1.41 19.51 -18.88
C ARG A 24 2.83 20.00 -19.21
N ALA A 25 3.59 20.46 -18.22
CA ALA A 25 5.00 20.81 -18.38
C ALA A 25 5.88 19.67 -17.84
N GLY A 26 6.34 18.78 -18.73
CA GLY A 26 7.47 17.89 -18.43
C GLY A 26 7.22 16.38 -18.45
N GLY A 27 6.08 15.87 -18.95
CA GLY A 27 5.85 14.42 -19.00
C GLY A 27 5.71 13.77 -17.62
N ARG A 28 5.19 14.55 -16.65
CA ARG A 28 4.97 14.11 -15.28
C ARG A 28 3.50 13.82 -15.03
N VAL A 29 3.26 12.83 -14.20
CA VAL A 29 1.93 12.39 -13.80
C VAL A 29 1.74 12.54 -12.29
N VAL A 30 0.56 12.98 -11.89
CA VAL A 30 0.15 13.07 -10.49
C VAL A 30 -0.74 11.88 -10.15
N MET A 31 -0.44 11.23 -9.03
CA MET A 31 -1.11 10.02 -8.58
C MET A 31 -1.47 10.13 -7.10
N CYS A 32 -2.63 9.60 -6.72
CA CYS A 32 -2.93 9.20 -5.35
C CYS A 32 -2.32 7.82 -5.11
N VAL A 33 -1.69 7.64 -3.96
CA VAL A 33 -1.21 6.34 -3.49
C VAL A 33 -1.95 5.99 -2.20
N GLY A 34 -2.46 4.77 -2.12
CA GLY A 34 -3.07 4.21 -0.91
C GLY A 34 -2.73 2.74 -0.77
N LEU A 35 -3.51 2.03 0.04
CA LEU A 35 -3.40 0.59 0.22
C LEU A 35 -4.63 -0.12 -0.37
N SER A 36 -4.43 -1.32 -0.89
CA SER A 36 -5.53 -2.22 -1.24
C SER A 36 -6.12 -2.81 0.05
N GLU A 37 -7.29 -3.45 -0.05
CA GLU A 37 -7.87 -4.21 1.08
C GLU A 37 -6.84 -5.21 1.64
N ARG A 38 -6.22 -6.01 0.75
CA ARG A 38 -5.14 -6.93 1.11
C ARG A 38 -3.94 -6.23 1.76
N GLY A 39 -3.60 -5.02 1.31
CA GLY A 39 -2.57 -4.18 1.91
C GLY A 39 -2.94 -3.77 3.35
N LEU A 40 -4.22 -3.51 3.61
CA LEU A 40 -4.72 -3.16 4.93
C LEU A 40 -4.80 -4.36 5.88
N ASP A 41 -5.00 -5.60 5.39
CA ASP A 41 -5.05 -6.80 6.26
C ASP A 41 -3.82 -7.00 7.15
N SER A 42 -2.66 -6.45 6.75
CA SER A 42 -1.41 -6.51 7.51
C SER A 42 -1.15 -5.29 8.38
N VAL A 43 -2.12 -4.38 8.45
CA VAL A 43 -2.06 -3.12 9.20
C VAL A 43 -3.17 -3.18 10.26
N GLY A 44 -2.80 -3.07 11.53
CA GLY A 44 -3.76 -2.90 12.62
C GLY A 44 -4.39 -1.50 12.63
N GLU A 45 -4.89 -1.07 13.78
CA GLU A 45 -5.44 0.27 13.99
C GLU A 45 -4.38 1.33 13.69
N VAL A 46 -4.62 2.18 12.70
CA VAL A 46 -3.65 3.16 12.24
C VAL A 46 -3.58 4.31 13.25
N THR A 47 -2.37 4.56 13.77
CA THR A 47 -2.13 5.61 14.77
C THR A 47 -1.51 6.87 14.19
N ALA A 48 -0.78 6.74 13.08
CA ALA A 48 -0.20 7.90 12.39
C ALA A 48 0.20 7.58 10.95
N VAL A 49 0.13 8.60 10.09
CA VAL A 49 0.77 8.61 8.78
C VAL A 49 1.88 9.66 8.76
N VAL A 50 3.12 9.23 8.48
CA VAL A 50 4.31 10.08 8.50
C VAL A 50 4.95 10.08 7.13
N GLY A 51 5.18 11.25 6.55
CA GLY A 51 5.83 11.40 5.24
C GLY A 51 7.18 12.09 5.36
N SER A 52 8.02 11.93 4.35
CA SER A 52 9.34 12.58 4.25
C SER A 52 9.29 14.12 4.15
N GLY A 53 8.09 14.70 4.04
CA GLY A 53 7.85 16.13 3.83
C GLY A 53 7.43 16.46 2.40
N SER A 54 6.54 17.44 2.24
CA SER A 54 6.09 17.90 0.91
C SER A 54 7.27 18.46 0.10
N GLY A 55 7.35 18.08 -1.17
CA GLY A 55 8.40 18.50 -2.10
C GLY A 55 9.67 17.64 -2.07
N VAL A 56 9.79 16.72 -1.12
CA VAL A 56 10.91 15.77 -1.03
C VAL A 56 10.80 14.72 -2.11
N VAL A 57 11.93 14.41 -2.76
CA VAL A 57 12.03 13.37 -3.78
C VAL A 57 12.52 12.09 -3.11
N SER A 58 11.74 11.02 -3.22
CA SER A 58 12.12 9.67 -2.85
C SER A 58 12.67 8.94 -4.08
N GLU A 59 13.82 8.29 -3.93
CA GLU A 59 14.40 7.45 -4.98
C GLU A 59 13.63 6.14 -5.14
N LYS A 60 13.87 5.42 -6.25
CA LYS A 60 13.27 4.11 -6.51
C LYS A 60 13.47 3.16 -5.32
N GLY A 61 12.38 2.56 -4.85
CA GLY A 61 12.38 1.59 -3.77
C GLY A 61 12.55 2.18 -2.36
N GLN A 62 12.83 3.48 -2.24
CA GLN A 62 12.89 4.14 -0.93
C GLN A 62 11.48 4.44 -0.40
N PRO A 63 11.30 4.51 0.94
CA PRO A 63 10.00 4.83 1.52
C PRO A 63 9.58 6.26 1.14
N VAL A 64 8.32 6.39 0.75
CA VAL A 64 7.67 7.69 0.47
C VAL A 64 6.96 8.21 1.71
N CYS A 65 6.29 7.29 2.41
CA CYS A 65 5.66 7.54 3.70
C CYS A 65 5.57 6.25 4.51
N GLU A 66 5.28 6.40 5.79
CA GLU A 66 5.17 5.35 6.77
C GLU A 66 3.79 5.42 7.42
N ILE A 67 3.17 4.25 7.56
CA ILE A 67 1.92 4.07 8.29
C ILE A 67 2.29 3.36 9.59
N ARG A 68 2.07 4.04 10.71
CA ARG A 68 2.25 3.48 12.05
C ARG A 68 0.92 2.93 12.51
N TRP A 69 0.95 1.72 13.05
CA TRP A 69 -0.26 1.03 13.46
C TRP A 69 -0.04 0.26 14.76
N GLN A 70 -1.15 -0.01 15.44
CA GLN A 70 -1.21 -0.81 16.64
C GLN A 70 -2.16 -1.98 16.41
N GLY A 71 -1.71 -3.18 16.76
CA GLY A 71 -2.54 -4.38 16.68
C GLY A 71 -2.48 -5.15 17.98
N VAL A 72 -3.55 -5.88 18.27
CA VAL A 72 -3.56 -6.88 19.34
C VAL A 72 -3.29 -8.22 18.69
N VAL A 73 -2.19 -8.87 19.09
CA VAL A 73 -1.92 -10.25 18.68
C VAL A 73 -2.32 -11.16 19.83
N ASP A 74 -3.33 -11.99 19.61
CA ASP A 74 -3.65 -13.07 20.52
C ASP A 74 -2.61 -14.19 20.32
N SER A 75 -1.75 -14.42 21.32
CA SER A 75 -0.90 -15.60 21.31
C SER A 75 -1.77 -16.85 21.47
N SER A 76 -1.56 -17.86 20.64
CA SER A 76 -2.21 -19.17 20.76
C SER A 76 -2.03 -19.72 22.18
N ALA A 77 -3.14 -19.83 22.90
CA ALA A 77 -3.18 -20.43 24.23
C ALA A 77 -3.02 -21.95 24.08
N ASP A 78 -1.99 -22.50 24.74
CA ASP A 78 -1.96 -23.92 25.06
C ASP A 78 -3.03 -24.18 26.13
N GLU A 79 -3.84 -25.23 25.96
CA GLU A 79 -5.08 -25.50 26.73
C GLU A 79 -4.89 -25.66 28.25
N MET A 80 -3.63 -25.60 28.72
CA MET A 80 -3.26 -25.79 30.12
C MET A 80 -2.96 -24.51 30.91
N TYR A 81 -2.83 -23.33 30.28
CA TYR A 81 -2.55 -22.07 30.99
C TYR A 81 -3.57 -20.97 30.66
N HIS A 82 -4.43 -20.65 31.63
CA HIS A 82 -5.29 -19.47 31.62
C HIS A 82 -4.48 -18.17 31.82
N SER A 83 -3.66 -17.79 30.85
CA SER A 83 -3.05 -16.46 30.80
C SER A 83 -3.01 -15.97 29.36
N LEU A 84 -4.07 -15.28 28.94
CA LEU A 84 -4.09 -14.49 27.71
C LEU A 84 -3.19 -13.26 27.94
N PHE A 85 -1.98 -13.27 27.38
CA PHE A 85 -1.17 -12.07 27.29
C PHE A 85 -1.51 -11.38 25.97
N ARG A 86 -2.39 -10.38 26.04
CA ARG A 86 -2.53 -9.41 24.94
C ARG A 86 -1.27 -8.54 24.96
N TYR A 87 -0.48 -8.58 23.89
CA TYR A 87 0.56 -7.60 23.69
C TYR A 87 0.14 -6.66 22.57
N GLU A 88 0.32 -5.36 22.82
CA GLU A 88 0.22 -4.32 21.80
C GLU A 88 1.42 -4.48 20.86
N SER A 89 1.16 -4.92 19.65
CA SER A 89 2.15 -4.90 18.58
C SER A 89 2.13 -3.50 17.95
N ASN A 90 3.24 -2.78 18.07
CA ASN A 90 3.44 -1.54 17.32
C ASN A 90 4.16 -1.87 16.01
N GLY A 91 3.50 -1.63 14.89
CA GLY A 91 4.04 -1.88 13.56
C GLY A 91 4.30 -0.60 12.79
N VAL A 92 5.26 -0.68 11.86
CA VAL A 92 5.50 0.37 10.87
C VAL A 92 5.44 -0.29 9.49
N ARG A 93 4.51 0.18 8.66
CA ARG A 93 4.42 -0.19 7.25
C ARG A 93 4.97 0.94 6.39
N GLN A 94 5.99 0.63 5.61
CA GLN A 94 6.62 1.60 4.72
C GLN A 94 6.07 1.47 3.30
N MET A 95 5.50 2.54 2.77
CA MET A 95 5.04 2.58 1.38
C MET A 95 6.20 2.91 0.46
N ARG A 96 6.51 1.98 -0.46
CA ARG A 96 7.64 2.08 -1.40
C ARG A 96 7.12 2.02 -2.83
N LEU A 97 7.70 2.83 -3.71
CA LEU A 97 7.33 2.85 -5.12
C LEU A 97 8.49 2.36 -6.00
N PRO A 98 8.21 1.65 -7.11
CA PRO A 98 9.25 1.07 -8.00
C PRO A 98 9.91 2.11 -8.93
N PHE A 99 9.74 3.40 -8.65
CA PHE A 99 10.30 4.51 -9.41
C PHE A 99 10.54 5.71 -8.49
N ALA A 100 11.36 6.66 -8.95
CA ALA A 100 11.59 7.90 -8.22
C ALA A 100 10.33 8.79 -8.28
N CYS A 101 9.95 9.38 -7.16
CA CYS A 101 8.77 10.22 -7.07
C CYS A 101 8.97 11.38 -6.09
N ARG A 102 8.20 12.44 -6.24
CA ARG A 102 8.12 13.56 -5.30
C ARG A 102 6.83 13.44 -4.50
N LEU A 103 6.94 13.42 -3.17
CA LEU A 103 5.79 13.53 -2.29
C LEU A 103 5.20 14.95 -2.39
N LEU A 104 3.94 15.07 -2.78
CA LEU A 104 3.24 16.35 -2.87
C LEU A 104 2.51 16.66 -1.56
N GLU A 105 1.74 15.71 -1.05
CA GLU A 105 0.98 15.87 0.18
C GLU A 105 0.60 14.52 0.80
N LEU A 106 0.36 14.54 2.11
CA LEU A 106 -0.33 13.47 2.83
C LEU A 106 -1.82 13.78 2.87
N ASN A 107 -2.66 12.77 2.99
CA ASN A 107 -4.09 12.98 3.13
C ASN A 107 -4.40 13.73 4.44
N PRO A 108 -4.92 14.97 4.39
CA PRO A 108 -5.17 15.75 5.59
C PRO A 108 -6.22 15.11 6.50
N SER A 109 -7.12 14.30 5.95
CA SER A 109 -8.08 13.54 6.75
C SER A 109 -7.37 12.52 7.65
N LEU A 110 -6.33 11.85 7.15
CA LEU A 110 -5.55 10.87 7.92
C LEU A 110 -4.59 11.51 8.93
N VAL A 111 -4.32 12.81 8.79
CA VAL A 111 -3.56 13.55 9.82
C VAL A 111 -4.44 13.80 11.05
N SER A 112 -5.74 14.01 10.83
CA SER A 112 -6.71 14.30 11.90
C SER A 112 -7.32 13.02 12.49
N GLU A 113 -7.59 12.04 11.63
CA GLU A 113 -8.21 10.76 11.96
C GLU A 113 -7.48 9.64 11.18
N PRO A 114 -6.35 9.13 11.71
CA PRO A 114 -5.47 8.21 10.97
C PRO A 114 -6.10 6.86 10.64
N ASP A 115 -7.01 6.36 11.46
CA ASP A 115 -7.78 5.12 11.24
C ASP A 115 -9.18 5.37 10.64
N GLY A 116 -9.40 6.59 10.13
CA GLY A 116 -10.69 6.98 9.56
C GLY A 116 -10.95 6.31 8.20
N PRO A 117 -12.18 6.46 7.66
CA PRO A 117 -12.57 5.88 6.37
C PRO A 117 -11.73 6.38 5.18
N GLY A 118 -10.95 7.44 5.37
CA GLY A 118 -10.05 8.02 4.37
C GLY A 118 -8.86 7.13 3.97
N ILE A 119 -8.65 5.99 4.62
CA ILE A 119 -7.63 5.00 4.25
C ILE A 119 -8.18 3.86 3.37
N LEU A 120 -9.50 3.66 3.37
CA LEU A 120 -10.20 2.57 2.68
C LEU A 120 -10.42 2.89 1.20
N ASP A 121 -10.79 1.88 0.39
CA ASP A 121 -11.26 2.07 -1.00
C ASP A 121 -10.29 2.84 -1.92
N ALA A 122 -8.97 2.69 -1.75
CA ALA A 122 -8.00 3.57 -2.44
C ALA A 122 -7.98 3.46 -3.97
N ASP A 123 -8.52 2.37 -4.50
CA ASP A 123 -8.69 2.09 -5.91
C ASP A 123 -9.94 2.76 -6.53
N ARG A 124 -10.89 3.21 -5.70
CA ARG A 124 -12.14 3.86 -6.15
C ARG A 124 -11.95 5.36 -6.37
N GLU A 125 -12.74 5.90 -7.28
CA GLU A 125 -12.79 7.35 -7.50
C GLU A 125 -13.45 8.04 -6.31
N GLY A 126 -12.73 8.97 -5.68
CA GLY A 126 -13.16 9.58 -4.42
C GLY A 126 -12.98 8.70 -3.17
N GLY A 127 -12.43 7.49 -3.33
CA GLY A 127 -12.01 6.65 -2.22
C GLY A 127 -10.79 7.20 -1.48
N GLY A 128 -10.38 6.50 -0.44
CA GLY A 128 -9.27 6.87 0.42
C GLY A 128 -7.93 6.98 -0.30
N TRP A 129 -6.99 7.67 0.32
CA TRP A 129 -5.61 7.74 -0.16
C TRP A 129 -4.71 8.12 0.99
N VAL A 130 -3.45 7.73 0.94
CA VAL A 130 -2.48 8.00 2.00
C VAL A 130 -1.64 9.21 1.63
N CYS A 131 -1.09 9.22 0.41
CA CYS A 131 -0.30 10.34 -0.09
C CYS A 131 -0.54 10.62 -1.58
N ARG A 132 -0.23 11.85 -2.02
CA ARG A 132 -0.16 12.20 -3.43
C ARG A 132 1.29 12.37 -3.83
N VAL A 133 1.62 11.81 -4.98
CA VAL A 133 2.96 11.85 -5.53
C VAL A 133 2.97 12.35 -6.97
N GLU A 134 4.09 12.92 -7.36
CA GLU A 134 4.41 13.25 -8.74
C GLU A 134 5.58 12.36 -9.20
N ALA A 135 5.48 11.78 -10.39
CA ALA A 135 6.56 10.99 -10.99
C ALA A 135 6.65 11.23 -12.50
N GLU A 136 7.78 10.84 -13.09
CA GLU A 136 7.95 10.83 -14.54
C GLU A 136 7.07 9.74 -15.15
N GLU A 137 6.24 10.08 -16.14
CA GLU A 137 5.28 9.16 -16.76
C GLU A 137 6.00 7.97 -17.41
N ALA A 138 7.18 8.21 -17.98
CA ALA A 138 8.00 7.17 -18.59
C ALA A 138 8.56 6.15 -17.59
N ASP A 139 8.80 6.54 -16.33
CA ASP A 139 9.23 5.61 -15.28
C ASP A 139 8.06 4.75 -14.81
N VAL A 140 6.87 5.34 -14.66
CA VAL A 140 5.65 4.60 -14.29
C VAL A 140 5.30 3.59 -15.38
N ALA A 141 5.31 4.00 -16.66
CA ALA A 141 5.06 3.10 -17.77
C ALA A 141 6.05 1.93 -17.80
N ARG A 142 7.34 2.18 -17.59
CA ARG A 142 8.37 1.12 -17.47
C ARG A 142 8.11 0.18 -16.31
N ALA A 143 7.64 0.68 -15.16
CA ALA A 143 7.32 -0.16 -14.02
C ALA A 143 6.11 -1.07 -14.27
N VAL A 144 5.12 -0.61 -15.05
CA VAL A 144 3.98 -1.44 -15.49
C VAL A 144 4.43 -2.49 -16.51
N GLU A 145 5.20 -2.09 -17.52
CA GLU A 145 5.72 -3.00 -18.55
C GLU A 145 6.67 -4.06 -17.96
N GLY A 146 7.46 -3.67 -16.96
CA GLY A 146 8.37 -4.57 -16.23
C GLY A 146 7.69 -5.46 -15.18
N GLY A 147 6.38 -5.31 -14.96
CA GLY A 147 5.63 -6.10 -13.96
C GLY A 147 5.99 -5.78 -12.50
N GLU A 148 6.61 -4.63 -12.24
CA GLU A 148 6.78 -4.08 -10.88
C GLU A 148 5.47 -3.45 -10.38
N LEU A 149 4.69 -2.91 -11.31
CA LEU A 149 3.29 -2.52 -11.11
C LEU A 149 2.39 -3.45 -11.94
N LEU A 150 1.30 -3.86 -11.32
CA LEU A 150 0.34 -4.81 -11.84
C LEU A 150 -0.96 -4.10 -12.18
N ARG A 151 -1.61 -4.58 -13.23
CA ARG A 151 -3.02 -4.28 -13.49
C ARG A 151 -3.87 -4.99 -12.46
N ARG A 152 -5.14 -4.58 -12.30
CA ARG A 152 -6.06 -5.18 -11.32
C ARG A 152 -6.12 -6.70 -11.43
N GLU A 153 -6.38 -7.23 -12.62
CA GLU A 153 -6.50 -8.68 -12.86
C GLU A 153 -5.20 -9.42 -12.52
N GLU A 154 -4.05 -8.84 -12.85
CA GLU A 154 -2.73 -9.41 -12.54
C GLU A 154 -2.44 -9.39 -11.04
N TYR A 155 -2.88 -8.34 -10.33
CA TYR A 155 -2.76 -8.21 -8.89
C TYR A 155 -3.66 -9.23 -8.16
N GLU A 156 -4.93 -9.32 -8.55
CA GLU A 156 -5.88 -10.28 -7.97
C GLU A 156 -5.42 -11.72 -8.18
N ALA A 157 -4.92 -12.05 -9.38
CA ALA A 157 -4.34 -13.36 -9.67
C ALA A 157 -3.10 -13.65 -8.81
N ALA A 158 -2.25 -12.64 -8.57
CA ALA A 158 -1.07 -12.78 -7.71
C ALA A 158 -1.47 -13.03 -6.24
N VAL A 159 -2.43 -12.27 -5.71
CA VAL A 159 -2.97 -12.45 -4.35
C VAL A 159 -3.58 -13.83 -4.20
N GLN A 160 -4.40 -14.27 -5.16
CA GLN A 160 -5.03 -15.60 -5.11
C GLN A 160 -3.99 -16.73 -5.16
N ALA A 161 -2.93 -16.58 -5.94
CA ALA A 161 -1.84 -17.55 -6.00
C ALA A 161 -1.08 -17.62 -4.67
N GLU A 162 -0.82 -16.48 -4.02
CA GLU A 162 -0.20 -16.41 -2.69
C GLU A 162 -1.07 -17.06 -1.62
N ASP A 163 -2.38 -16.78 -1.60
CA ASP A 163 -3.31 -17.35 -0.63
C ASP A 163 -3.43 -18.88 -0.80
N THR A 164 -3.48 -19.36 -2.04
CA THR A 164 -3.51 -20.80 -2.35
C THR A 164 -2.23 -21.50 -1.89
N ALA A 165 -1.07 -20.85 -2.08
CA ALA A 165 0.21 -21.38 -1.62
C ALA A 165 0.30 -21.40 -0.08
N GLY A 166 -0.20 -20.36 0.60
CA GLY A 166 -0.25 -20.31 2.07
C GLY A 166 -1.09 -21.43 2.66
N LEU A 167 -2.30 -21.66 2.10
CA LEU A 167 -3.17 -22.77 2.53
C LEU A 167 -2.51 -24.14 2.34
N ALA A 168 -1.75 -24.34 1.27
CA ALA A 168 -1.05 -25.60 1.03
C ALA A 168 0.10 -25.83 2.02
N ASP A 169 0.84 -24.77 2.38
CA ASP A 169 1.91 -24.82 3.40
C ASP A 169 1.34 -25.13 4.79
N ASP A 170 0.24 -24.47 5.17
CA ASP A 170 -0.44 -24.72 6.44
C ASP A 170 -0.99 -26.15 6.52
N ALA A 171 -1.61 -26.65 5.44
CA ALA A 171 -2.09 -28.02 5.37
C ALA A 171 -0.95 -29.04 5.49
N ALA A 172 0.22 -28.76 4.92
CA ALA A 172 1.40 -29.61 5.05
C ALA A 172 1.96 -29.64 6.49
N ARG A 173 1.88 -28.52 7.22
CA ARG A 173 2.32 -28.42 8.62
C ARG A 173 1.39 -29.12 9.61
N LEU A 174 0.12 -29.31 9.27
CA LEU A 174 -0.89 -29.95 10.12
C LEU A 174 -0.96 -31.47 9.97
N GLN A 175 -0.25 -32.06 9.00
CA GLN A 175 -0.14 -33.51 8.85
C GLN A 175 1.02 -34.04 9.71
N TYR A 176 0.76 -34.24 11.00
CA TYR A 176 1.60 -35.03 11.92
C TYR A 176 1.04 -36.44 12.09
#